data_AF-A0A258EU82-F1
#
_entry.id   AF-A0A258EU82-F1
#
_cell.length_a   1.000
_cell.length_b   1.000
_cell.length_c   1.000
_cell.angle_alpha   90.00
_cell.angle_beta   90.00
_cell.angle_gamma   90.00
#
_symmetry.space_group_name_H-M   'P 1'
#
loop_
_entity.id
_entity.type
_entity.pdbx_description
1 polymer ?
#
loop_
_entity_poly.entity_id
_entity_poly.type
_entity_poly.pdbx_seq_one_letter_code
_entity_poly.pdbx_strand_id
1 'polypeptide(L)'
;FDLVFSNSVIEHLYTYENQQKMAKEIRRIGKRYFIQTPNKYFPIEAHYALPFAQFLPKTLVFHLLTKTPLSRMRRWEKKQARQYLNEIRLLDEREMKSLFPGCEVFREQAFGMTKSITAHNLT
;
A
#
# COMPACT_ATOMS: atom_id res chain seq x y z
N PHE A 1 23.22 6.61 3.26
CA PHE A 1 23.11 5.14 3.09
C PHE A 1 23.34 4.78 1.65
N ASP A 2 23.98 3.66 1.37
CA ASP A 2 24.18 3.20 -0.02
C ASP A 2 22.88 2.70 -0.64
N LEU A 3 22.05 2.00 0.14
CA LEU A 3 20.72 1.52 -0.26
C LEU A 3 19.70 1.77 0.85
N VAL A 4 18.51 2.23 0.45
CA VAL A 4 17.31 2.29 1.31
C VAL A 4 16.28 1.28 0.78
N PHE A 5 15.94 0.31 1.62
CA PHE A 5 14.93 -0.71 1.30
C PHE A 5 13.70 -0.51 2.16
N SER A 6 12.51 -0.58 1.57
CA SER A 6 11.24 -0.58 2.29
C SER A 6 10.21 -1.40 1.54
N ASN A 7 9.54 -2.31 2.24
CA ASN A 7 8.60 -3.24 1.64
C ASN A 7 7.30 -3.25 2.44
N SER A 8 6.20 -2.86 1.79
CA SER A 8 4.86 -2.83 2.37
C SER A 8 4.75 -1.97 3.64
N VAL A 9 5.32 -0.75 3.59
CA VAL A 9 5.30 0.22 4.71
C VAL A 9 4.67 1.54 4.30
N ILE A 10 4.94 2.02 3.09
CA ILE A 10 4.53 3.36 2.66
C ILE A 10 3.00 3.52 2.64
N GLU A 11 2.24 2.44 2.42
CA GLU A 11 0.78 2.42 2.48
C GLU A 11 0.22 2.59 3.90
N HIS A 12 1.00 2.36 4.95
CA HIS A 12 0.59 2.47 6.36
C HIS A 12 0.70 3.90 6.93
N LEU A 13 1.04 4.87 6.08
CA LEU A 13 1.32 6.24 6.52
C LEU A 13 0.10 7.14 6.65
N TYR A 14 -1.11 6.58 6.63
CA TYR A 14 -2.41 7.24 6.82
C TYR A 14 -2.79 8.24 5.71
N THR A 15 -1.89 9.15 5.33
CA THR A 15 -2.15 10.25 4.41
C THR A 15 -1.09 10.35 3.32
N TYR A 16 -1.46 10.98 2.19
CA TYR A 16 -0.53 11.17 1.09
C TYR A 16 0.63 12.08 1.47
N GLU A 17 0.39 13.08 2.32
CA GLU A 17 1.41 14.01 2.82
C GLU A 17 2.50 13.27 3.60
N ASN A 18 2.13 12.28 4.39
CA ASN A 18 3.11 11.45 5.09
C ASN A 18 3.88 10.52 4.13
N GLN A 19 3.21 10.00 3.10
CA GLN A 19 3.87 9.25 2.02
C GLN A 19 4.89 10.12 1.28
N GLN A 20 4.55 11.39 1.02
CA GLN A 20 5.46 12.37 0.45
C GLN A 20 6.66 12.67 1.36
N LYS A 21 6.44 12.81 2.68
CA LYS A 21 7.53 13.00 3.65
C LYS A 21 8.49 11.80 3.66
N MET A 22 7.97 10.57 3.72
CA MET A 22 8.79 9.36 3.64
C MET A 22 9.57 9.32 2.33
N ALA A 23 8.91 9.52 1.19
CA ALA A 23 9.57 9.49 -0.11
C ALA A 23 10.67 10.56 -0.22
N LYS A 24 10.41 11.79 0.25
CA LYS A 24 11.39 12.89 0.26
C LYS A 24 12.61 12.52 1.07
N GLU A 25 12.41 11.93 2.24
CA GLU A 25 13.49 11.56 3.14
C GLU A 25 14.34 10.42 2.56
N ILE A 26 13.70 9.39 2.00
CA ILE A 26 14.38 8.27 1.31
C ILE A 26 15.30 8.79 0.21
N ARG A 27 14.80 9.72 -0.63
CA ARG A 27 15.60 10.34 -1.69
C ARG A 27 16.74 11.21 -1.17
N ARG A 28 16.59 11.81 0.02
CA ARG A 28 17.61 12.68 0.63
C ARG A 28 18.77 11.87 1.19
N ILE A 29 18.50 10.70 1.78
CA ILE A 29 19.50 9.93 2.54
C ILE A 29 20.11 8.75 1.77
N GLY A 30 19.42 8.26 0.73
CA GLY A 30 19.80 7.08 -0.04
C GLY A 30 20.45 7.42 -1.37
N LYS A 31 21.60 6.82 -1.67
CA LYS A 31 22.16 6.82 -3.04
C LYS A 31 21.27 5.97 -3.97
N ARG A 32 20.81 4.83 -3.45
CA ARG A 32 19.89 3.90 -4.09
C ARG A 32 18.66 3.63 -3.23
N TYR A 33 17.53 3.29 -3.84
CA TYR A 33 16.33 2.86 -3.12
C TYR A 33 15.57 1.74 -3.85
N PHE A 34 14.84 0.94 -3.08
CA PHE A 34 13.90 -0.09 -3.53
C PHE A 34 12.68 -0.06 -2.62
N ILE A 35 11.59 0.56 -3.09
CA ILE A 35 10.40 0.88 -2.29
C ILE A 35 9.19 0.18 -2.89
N GLN A 36 8.69 -0.85 -2.22
CA GLN A 36 7.59 -1.70 -2.65
C GLN A 36 6.31 -1.39 -1.86
N THR A 37 5.16 -1.45 -2.54
CA THR A 37 3.83 -1.34 -1.95
C THR A 37 2.81 -2.17 -2.74
N PRO A 38 1.72 -2.68 -2.11
CA PRO A 38 0.62 -3.30 -2.84
C PRO A 38 0.02 -2.33 -3.86
N ASN A 39 -0.34 -2.85 -5.04
CA ASN A 39 -0.96 -2.05 -6.08
C ASN A 39 -2.44 -1.82 -5.76
N LYS A 40 -2.88 -0.56 -5.68
CA LYS A 40 -4.29 -0.18 -5.48
C LYS A 40 -5.26 -0.88 -6.45
N TYR A 41 -4.83 -1.19 -7.67
CA TYR A 41 -5.68 -1.82 -8.69
C TYR A 41 -5.67 -3.36 -8.68
N PHE A 42 -4.95 -4.01 -7.76
CA PHE A 42 -5.07 -5.46 -7.60
C PHE A 42 -6.44 -5.83 -6.98
N PRO A 43 -7.16 -6.84 -7.50
CA PRO A 43 -8.57 -7.07 -7.15
C PRO A 43 -8.78 -7.55 -5.71
N ILE A 44 -7.75 -8.12 -5.06
CA ILE A 44 -7.84 -8.57 -3.67
C ILE A 44 -7.06 -7.59 -2.78
N GLU A 45 -7.78 -6.93 -1.88
CA GLU A 45 -7.15 -6.04 -0.90
C GLU A 45 -6.33 -6.89 0.09
N ALA A 46 -5.02 -6.65 0.16
CA ALA A 46 -4.08 -7.53 0.85
C ALA A 46 -4.25 -7.55 2.38
N HIS A 47 -4.71 -6.46 2.99
CA HIS A 47 -4.84 -6.31 4.44
C HIS A 47 -6.10 -7.04 4.94
N TYR A 48 -7.21 -6.91 4.21
CA TYR A 48 -8.51 -7.47 4.56
C TYR A 48 -8.77 -8.84 3.92
N ALA A 49 -8.02 -9.22 2.88
CA ALA A 49 -8.30 -10.39 2.04
C ALA A 49 -9.73 -10.36 1.47
N LEU A 50 -10.20 -9.16 1.11
CA LEU A 50 -11.53 -8.93 0.56
C LEU A 50 -11.41 -8.41 -0.88
N PRO A 51 -12.25 -8.87 -1.81
CA PRO A 51 -12.31 -8.32 -3.15
C PRO A 51 -12.69 -6.84 -3.12
N PHE A 52 -11.90 -6.01 -3.82
CA PHE A 52 -12.17 -4.60 -4.12
C PHE A 52 -12.43 -3.68 -2.90
N ALA A 53 -12.04 -4.09 -1.69
CA ALA A 53 -12.35 -3.34 -0.47
C ALA A 53 -11.79 -1.91 -0.47
N GLN A 54 -10.66 -1.67 -1.14
CA GLN A 54 -10.05 -0.35 -1.30
C GLN A 54 -10.88 0.66 -2.12
N PHE A 55 -11.88 0.19 -2.87
CA PHE A 55 -12.79 1.03 -3.65
C PHE A 55 -14.15 1.23 -2.97
N LEU A 56 -14.43 0.50 -1.89
CA LEU A 56 -15.68 0.59 -1.15
C LEU A 56 -15.62 1.74 -0.12
N PRO A 57 -16.77 2.32 0.25
CA PRO A 57 -16.83 3.24 1.38
C PRO A 57 -16.31 2.57 2.66
N LYS A 58 -15.48 3.28 3.44
CA LYS A 58 -14.91 2.75 4.70
C LYS A 58 -15.97 2.24 5.67
N THR A 59 -17.17 2.81 5.66
CA THR A 59 -18.31 2.35 6.45
C THR A 59 -18.75 0.95 6.05
N LEU A 60 -18.84 0.65 4.76
CA LEU A 60 -19.20 -0.69 4.27
C LEU A 60 -18.14 -1.72 4.65
N VAL A 61 -16.86 -1.40 4.42
CA VAL A 61 -15.75 -2.28 4.79
C VAL A 61 -15.75 -2.53 6.30
N PHE A 62 -15.96 -1.49 7.12
CA PHE A 62 -16.08 -1.63 8.58
C PHE A 62 -17.18 -2.62 9.00
N HIS A 63 -18.36 -2.57 8.36
CA HIS A 63 -19.43 -3.52 8.64
C HIS A 63 -19.04 -4.94 8.23
N LEU A 64 -18.45 -5.13 7.04
CA LEU A 64 -17.96 -6.43 6.59
C LEU A 64 -16.96 -7.03 7.58
N LEU A 65 -15.96 -6.23 8.00
CA LEU A 65 -14.91 -6.66 8.94
C LEU A 65 -15.47 -7.04 10.32
N THR A 66 -16.44 -6.29 10.85
CA THR A 66 -16.90 -6.44 12.24
C THR A 66 -18.13 -7.32 12.42
N LYS A 67 -18.93 -7.53 11.36
CA LYS A 67 -20.19 -8.29 11.42
C LYS A 67 -20.09 -9.66 10.77
N THR A 68 -19.16 -9.87 9.83
CA THR A 68 -19.04 -11.12 9.07
C THR A 68 -17.65 -11.74 9.24
N PRO A 69 -17.49 -13.06 9.01
CA PRO A 69 -16.18 -13.71 8.97
C PRO A 69 -15.52 -13.65 7.56
N LEU A 70 -16.05 -12.87 6.61
CA LEU A 70 -15.57 -12.86 5.22
C LEU A 70 -14.10 -12.45 5.10
N SER A 71 -13.66 -11.52 5.94
CA SER A 71 -12.25 -11.13 6.01
C SER A 71 -11.46 -12.15 6.83
N ARG A 72 -10.55 -12.87 6.17
CA ARG A 72 -9.61 -13.79 6.83
C ARG A 72 -10.28 -14.82 7.77
N MET A 73 -11.50 -15.26 7.44
CA MET A 73 -12.27 -16.22 8.22
C MET A 73 -12.49 -15.80 9.69
N ARG A 74 -12.50 -14.49 9.99
CA ARG A 74 -12.64 -13.95 11.34
C ARG A 74 -13.47 -12.68 11.39
N ARG A 75 -14.07 -12.41 12.55
CA ARG A 75 -14.64 -11.10 12.87
C ARG A 75 -13.57 -10.25 13.55
N TRP A 76 -13.41 -9.02 13.08
CA TRP A 76 -12.45 -8.07 13.62
C TRP A 76 -13.04 -7.33 14.82
N GLU A 77 -12.18 -7.01 15.79
CA GLU A 77 -12.54 -6.11 16.88
C GLU A 77 -12.72 -4.68 16.33
N LYS A 78 -13.69 -3.92 16.88
CA LYS A 78 -14.11 -2.64 16.29
C LYS A 78 -12.99 -1.61 16.26
N LYS A 79 -12.20 -1.50 17.34
CA LYS A 79 -11.06 -0.58 17.42
C LYS A 79 -9.98 -1.00 16.43
N GLN A 80 -9.66 -2.28 16.32
CA GLN A 80 -8.71 -2.80 15.32
C GLN A 80 -9.16 -2.49 13.87
N ALA A 81 -10.42 -2.77 13.52
CA ALA A 81 -10.94 -2.51 12.18
C ALA A 81 -10.89 -1.00 11.85
N ARG A 82 -11.23 -0.14 12.82
CA ARG A 82 -11.17 1.32 12.65
C ARG A 82 -9.74 1.80 12.42
N GLN A 83 -8.79 1.29 13.19
CA GLN A 83 -7.38 1.64 13.05
C GLN A 83 -6.88 1.30 11.65
N TYR A 84 -7.04 0.05 11.22
CA TYR A 84 -6.57 -0.38 9.90
C TYR A 84 -7.22 0.41 8.75
N LEU A 85 -8.52 0.70 8.83
CA LEU A 85 -9.20 1.50 7.80
C LEU A 85 -8.68 2.95 7.72
N ASN A 86 -8.12 3.47 8.81
CA ASN A 86 -7.54 4.82 8.84
C ASN A 86 -6.07 4.82 8.41
N GLU A 87 -5.34 3.77 8.76
CA GLU A 87 -3.91 3.59 8.52
C GLU A 87 -3.58 3.31 7.04
N ILE A 88 -4.38 2.47 6.38
CA ILE A 88 -4.09 2.02 5.02
C ILE A 88 -4.52 3.05 3.96
N ARG A 89 -3.56 3.49 3.16
CA ARG A 89 -3.73 4.26 1.93
C ARG A 89 -2.89 3.66 0.82
N LEU A 90 -3.52 2.80 0.02
CA LEU A 90 -2.86 2.17 -1.14
C LEU A 90 -2.49 3.20 -2.20
N LEU A 91 -1.35 2.96 -2.85
CA LEU A 91 -0.82 3.77 -3.94
C LEU A 91 -1.03 3.05 -5.27
N ASP A 92 -1.19 3.83 -6.34
CA ASP A 92 -1.01 3.35 -7.70
C ASP A 92 0.35 3.74 -8.30
N GLU A 93 0.63 3.27 -9.51
CA GLU A 93 1.89 3.54 -10.19
C GLU A 93 2.12 5.05 -10.46
N ARG A 94 1.06 5.82 -10.71
CA ARG A 94 1.18 7.26 -11.00
C ARG A 94 1.60 8.00 -9.74
N GLU A 95 1.00 7.64 -8.60
CA GLU A 95 1.40 8.17 -7.31
C GLU A 95 2.82 7.74 -6.94
N MET A 96 3.21 6.47 -7.18
CA MET A 96 4.59 6.01 -6.96
C MET A 96 5.60 6.81 -7.80
N LYS A 97 5.31 7.09 -9.07
CA LYS A 97 6.15 7.94 -9.93
C LYS A 97 6.20 9.40 -9.48
N SER A 98 5.11 9.91 -8.93
CA SER A 98 5.05 11.25 -8.35
C SER A 98 5.88 11.34 -7.06
N LEU A 99 5.81 10.29 -6.24
CA LEU A 99 6.60 10.16 -5.01
C LEU A 99 8.07 9.93 -5.31
N PHE A 100 8.44 9.18 -6.35
CA PHE A 100 9.82 8.90 -6.72
C PHE A 100 10.08 9.29 -8.19
N PRO A 101 10.29 10.59 -8.49
CA PRO A 101 10.50 11.06 -9.85
C PRO A 101 11.73 10.40 -10.49
N GLY A 102 11.57 9.94 -11.73
CA GLY A 102 12.64 9.27 -12.49
C GLY A 102 12.95 7.84 -12.03
N CYS A 103 12.15 7.25 -11.14
CA CYS A 103 12.32 5.84 -10.78
C CYS A 103 11.99 4.90 -11.94
N GLU A 104 12.65 3.74 -11.93
CA GLU A 104 12.18 2.55 -12.61
C GLU A 104 11.06 1.90 -11.78
N VAL A 105 10.10 1.28 -12.47
CA VAL A 105 8.98 0.58 -11.84
C VAL A 105 9.07 -0.91 -12.15
N PHE A 106 9.29 -1.71 -11.11
CA PHE A 106 9.12 -3.15 -11.16
C PHE A 106 7.70 -3.54 -10.75
N ARG A 107 7.09 -4.47 -11.50
CA ARG A 107 5.70 -4.92 -11.30
C ARG A 107 5.67 -6.40 -10.99
N GLU A 108 5.41 -6.74 -9.73
CA GLU A 108 5.19 -8.13 -9.31
C GLU A 108 3.84 -8.61 -9.85
N GLN A 109 3.83 -9.67 -10.65
CA GLN A 109 2.59 -10.23 -11.21
C GLN A 109 2.05 -11.38 -10.34
N ALA A 110 0.74 -11.46 -10.20
CA ALA A 110 0.02 -12.63 -9.72
C ALA A 110 -1.29 -12.77 -10.52
N PHE A 111 -1.59 -13.99 -10.99
CA PHE A 111 -2.79 -14.27 -11.79
C PHE A 111 -2.97 -13.34 -13.01
N GLY A 112 -1.86 -12.97 -13.67
CA GLY A 112 -1.88 -12.08 -14.83
C GLY A 112 -2.14 -10.60 -14.51
N MET A 113 -2.19 -10.22 -13.23
CA MET A 113 -2.39 -8.85 -12.77
C MET A 113 -1.20 -8.37 -11.94
N THR A 114 -0.95 -7.06 -11.95
CA THR A 114 0.09 -6.47 -11.11
C THR A 114 -0.38 -6.43 -9.66
N LYS A 115 0.18 -7.31 -8.84
CA LYS A 115 -0.10 -7.45 -7.40
C LYS A 115 0.57 -6.35 -6.59
N SER A 116 1.82 -6.05 -6.92
CA SER A 116 2.55 -5.00 -6.24
C SER A 116 3.47 -4.24 -7.18
N ILE A 117 3.80 -3.02 -6.78
CA ILE A 117 4.63 -2.08 -7.53
C ILE A 117 5.82 -1.68 -6.66
N THR A 118 6.99 -1.62 -7.29
CA THR A 118 8.22 -1.17 -6.64
C THR A 118 8.82 -0.02 -7.44
N ALA A 119 9.05 1.12 -6.79
CA ALA A 119 9.89 2.19 -7.32
C ALA A 119 11.35 1.98 -6.91
N HIS A 120 12.28 2.00 -7.87
CA HIS A 120 13.70 1.87 -7.60
C HIS A 120 14.58 2.69 -8.56
N ASN A 121 15.84 2.90 -8.19
CA ASN A 121 16.88 3.51 -9.03
C ASN A 121 18.18 2.70 -9.01
N LEU A 122 18.06 1.37 -8.91
CA LEU A 122 19.20 0.45 -8.76
C LEU A 122 20.15 0.42 -9.98
N THR A 123 19.68 0.85 -11.14
CA THR A 123 20.41 0.93 -12.40
C THR A 123 21.29 2.17 -12.53
#